data_AF-A0A506QI72-F1
#
_entry.id   AF-A0A506QI72-F1
#
_cell.length_a   1.000
_cell.length_b   1.000
_cell.length_c   1.000
_cell.angle_alpha   90.00
_cell.angle_beta   90.00
_cell.angle_gamma   90.00
#
_symmetry.space_group_name_H-M   'P 1'
#
loop_
_entity.id
_entity.type
_entity.pdbx_description
1 polymer ?
#
loop_
_entity_poly.entity_id
_entity_poly.type
_entity_poly.pdbx_seq_one_letter_code
_entity_poly.pdbx_strand_id
1 'polypeptide(L)'
;MKFRYIVVTGVILLAVASVVMLSDIISGLKNSPRIVFYHNHPDRAYSVFSVCKDHPEPIDDCYAAYSAAVALADSEDCTATGIETKRRFKRLVEHAKEETITEEINSDCQTGKQLSLLEKWNRKNG
;
A
#
# COMPACT_ATOMS: atom_id res chain seq x y z
N MET A 1 43.06 -14.33 15.12
CA MET A 1 41.92 -13.40 15.30
C MET A 1 41.40 -12.81 13.98
N LYS A 2 42.25 -12.46 13.00
CA LYS A 2 41.84 -11.87 11.69
C LYS A 2 40.83 -12.70 10.88
N PHE A 3 40.93 -14.04 10.92
CA PHE A 3 40.00 -14.93 10.19
C PHE A 3 38.55 -14.83 10.68
N ARG A 4 38.34 -14.63 11.99
CA ARG A 4 37.00 -14.44 12.56
C ARG A 4 36.37 -13.12 12.10
N TYR A 5 37.19 -12.06 11.99
CA TYR A 5 36.73 -10.77 11.44
C TYR A 5 36.34 -10.89 9.97
N ILE A 6 37.13 -11.59 9.15
CA ILE A 6 36.83 -11.83 7.72
C ILE A 6 35.51 -12.58 7.55
N VAL A 7 35.27 -13.62 8.35
CA VAL A 7 34.02 -14.39 8.33
C VAL A 7 32.83 -13.53 8.75
N VAL A 8 32.97 -12.76 9.84
CA VAL A 8 31.90 -11.87 10.32
C VAL A 8 31.57 -10.78 9.29
N THR A 9 32.58 -10.15 8.68
CA THR A 9 32.36 -9.15 7.61
C THR A 9 31.73 -9.78 6.38
N GLY A 10 32.10 -11.01 6.02
CA GLY A 10 31.51 -11.74 4.91
C GLY A 10 30.02 -12.06 5.14
N VAL A 11 29.65 -12.48 6.34
CA VAL A 11 28.25 -12.74 6.71
C VAL A 11 27.42 -11.46 6.72
N ILE A 12 27.98 -10.35 7.24
CA ILE A 12 27.30 -9.05 7.23
C ILE A 12 27.07 -8.56 5.79
N LEU A 13 28.09 -8.67 4.93
CA LEU A 13 27.97 -8.29 3.51
C LEU A 13 26.91 -9.13 2.78
N LEU A 14 26.86 -10.44 3.04
CA LEU A 14 25.83 -11.34 2.48
C LEU A 14 24.43 -10.97 2.96
N ALA A 15 24.27 -10.68 4.25
CA ALA A 15 22.99 -10.26 4.81
C ALA A 15 22.52 -8.93 4.18
N VAL A 16 23.40 -7.94 4.08
CA VAL A 16 23.06 -6.65 3.45
C VAL A 16 22.72 -6.83 1.97
N ALA A 17 23.49 -7.61 1.22
CA ALA A 17 23.22 -7.89 -0.19
C ALA A 17 21.87 -8.59 -0.39
N SER A 18 21.52 -9.54 0.50
CA SER A 18 20.24 -10.23 0.45
C SER A 18 19.06 -9.29 0.67
N VAL A 19 19.17 -8.37 1.63
CA VAL A 19 18.11 -7.38 1.92
C VAL A 19 17.92 -6.41 0.75
N VAL A 20 19.01 -5.93 0.14
CA VAL A 20 18.94 -5.02 -1.01
C VAL A 20 18.31 -5.70 -2.22
N MET A 21 18.76 -6.91 -2.58
CA MET A 21 18.19 -7.63 -3.71
C MET A 21 16.72 -8.00 -3.51
N LEU A 22 16.34 -8.41 -2.29
CA LEU A 22 14.94 -8.68 -1.99
C LEU A 22 14.08 -7.41 -2.12
N SER A 23 14.60 -6.27 -1.66
CA SER A 23 13.90 -4.98 -1.74
C SER A 23 13.68 -4.53 -3.18
N ASP A 24 14.67 -4.72 -4.05
CA ASP A 24 14.56 -4.37 -5.48
C ASP A 24 13.54 -5.26 -6.20
N ILE A 25 13.53 -6.56 -5.91
CA ILE A 25 12.54 -7.50 -6.46
C ILE A 25 11.13 -7.09 -6.00
N ILE A 26 10.95 -6.83 -4.71
CA ILE A 26 9.64 -6.40 -4.16
C ILE A 26 9.21 -5.06 -4.76
N SER A 27 10.14 -4.13 -4.95
CA SER A 27 9.86 -2.82 -5.57
C SER A 27 9.45 -2.97 -7.05
N GLY A 28 10.07 -3.89 -7.78
CA GLY A 28 9.68 -4.23 -9.15
C GLY A 28 8.28 -4.85 -9.24
N LEU A 29 7.91 -5.69 -8.28
CA LEU A 29 6.54 -6.23 -8.20
C LEU A 29 5.51 -5.15 -7.85
N LYS A 30 5.83 -4.26 -6.91
CA LYS A 30 4.92 -3.20 -6.44
C LYS A 30 4.65 -2.12 -7.49
N ASN A 31 5.62 -1.86 -8.37
CA ASN A 31 5.54 -0.87 -9.47
C ASN A 31 5.23 -1.50 -10.84
N SER A 32 4.62 -2.69 -10.86
CA SER A 32 4.15 -3.27 -12.12
C SER A 32 3.22 -2.28 -12.85
N PRO A 33 3.41 -2.03 -14.17
CA PRO A 33 2.56 -1.12 -14.92
C PRO A 33 1.07 -1.41 -14.80
N ARG A 34 0.69 -2.69 -14.60
CA ARG A 34 -0.70 -3.10 -14.37
C ARG A 34 -1.24 -2.62 -13.02
N ILE A 35 -0.44 -2.70 -11.95
CA ILE A 35 -0.87 -2.22 -10.62
C ILE A 35 -1.08 -0.71 -10.66
N VAL A 36 -0.13 0.03 -11.25
CA VAL A 36 -0.25 1.49 -11.43
C VAL A 36 -1.48 1.83 -12.28
N PHE A 37 -1.73 1.06 -13.34
CA PHE A 37 -2.90 1.24 -14.18
C PHE A 37 -4.21 1.09 -13.39
N TYR A 38 -4.36 0.01 -12.62
CA TYR A 38 -5.56 -0.20 -11.80
C TYR A 38 -5.68 0.82 -10.65
N HIS A 39 -4.57 1.22 -10.04
CA HIS A 39 -4.56 2.28 -9.03
C HIS A 39 -5.12 3.60 -9.57
N ASN A 40 -4.74 3.96 -10.81
CA ASN A 40 -5.22 5.18 -11.47
C ASN A 40 -6.63 5.04 -12.07
N HIS A 41 -7.17 3.82 -12.15
CA HIS A 41 -8.51 3.54 -12.67
C HIS A 41 -9.33 2.75 -11.64
N PRO A 42 -9.73 3.38 -10.53
CA PRO A 42 -10.38 2.70 -9.40
C PRO A 42 -11.65 1.94 -9.81
N ASP A 43 -12.46 2.45 -10.74
CA ASP A 43 -13.66 1.72 -11.20
C ASP A 43 -13.32 0.40 -11.88
N ARG A 44 -12.21 0.36 -12.62
CA ARG A 44 -11.74 -0.86 -13.29
C ARG A 44 -11.08 -1.82 -12.30
N ALA A 45 -10.34 -1.30 -11.33
CA ALA A 45 -9.78 -2.13 -10.26
C ALA A 45 -10.91 -2.81 -9.48
N TYR A 46 -11.98 -2.07 -9.15
CA TYR A 46 -13.13 -2.60 -8.45
C TYR A 46 -13.84 -3.69 -9.24
N SER A 47 -14.12 -3.46 -10.53
CA SER A 47 -14.82 -4.44 -11.37
C SER A 47 -14.02 -5.73 -11.51
N VAL A 48 -12.73 -5.64 -11.83
CA VAL A 48 -11.86 -6.81 -11.96
C VAL A 48 -11.74 -7.54 -10.63
N PHE A 49 -11.46 -6.85 -9.53
CA PHE A 49 -11.38 -7.46 -8.20
C PHE A 49 -12.65 -8.22 -7.83
N SER A 50 -13.82 -7.62 -8.09
CA SER A 50 -15.10 -8.24 -7.75
C SER A 50 -15.33 -9.56 -8.49
N VAL A 51 -14.92 -9.64 -9.75
CA VAL A 51 -15.00 -10.85 -10.57
C VAL A 51 -13.98 -11.90 -10.12
N CYS A 52 -12.78 -11.46 -9.71
CA CYS A 52 -11.70 -12.33 -9.27
C CYS A 52 -12.02 -13.15 -8.01
N LYS A 53 -13.07 -12.79 -7.25
CA LYS A 53 -13.57 -13.61 -6.13
C LYS A 53 -14.10 -14.96 -6.59
N ASP A 54 -14.80 -14.97 -7.72
CA ASP A 54 -15.45 -16.16 -8.26
C ASP A 54 -14.64 -16.79 -9.39
N HIS A 55 -13.93 -15.96 -10.17
CA HIS A 55 -13.17 -16.37 -11.36
C HIS A 55 -11.78 -15.73 -11.33
N PRO A 56 -10.77 -16.36 -10.71
CA PRO A 56 -9.44 -15.77 -10.52
C PRO A 56 -8.58 -15.75 -11.79
N GLU A 57 -9.19 -15.85 -12.97
CA GLU A 57 -8.50 -15.83 -14.26
C GLU A 57 -8.84 -14.57 -15.06
N PRO A 58 -7.82 -13.84 -15.59
CA PRO A 58 -6.38 -14.13 -15.49
C PRO A 58 -5.75 -13.69 -14.15
N ILE A 59 -4.91 -14.56 -13.56
CA ILE A 59 -4.31 -14.39 -12.22
C ILE A 59 -3.53 -13.08 -12.09
N ASP A 60 -2.80 -12.68 -13.13
CA ASP A 60 -2.01 -11.45 -13.14
C ASP A 60 -2.88 -10.19 -12.97
N ASP A 61 -4.03 -10.14 -13.62
CA ASP A 61 -4.95 -9.01 -13.52
C ASP A 61 -5.66 -9.01 -12.18
N CYS A 62 -6.02 -10.19 -11.66
CA CYS A 62 -6.58 -10.33 -10.33
C CYS A 62 -5.60 -9.88 -9.25
N TYR A 63 -4.34 -10.28 -9.35
CA TYR A 63 -3.28 -9.83 -8.44
C TYR A 63 -3.07 -8.31 -8.53
N ALA A 64 -3.03 -7.77 -9.74
CA ALA A 64 -2.80 -6.34 -9.94
C ALA A 64 -3.98 -5.49 -9.44
N ALA A 65 -5.21 -5.92 -9.70
CA ALA A 65 -6.43 -5.28 -9.20
C ALA A 65 -6.53 -5.38 -7.68
N TYR A 66 -6.18 -6.52 -7.08
CA TYR A 66 -6.07 -6.70 -5.63
C TYR A 66 -5.06 -5.74 -5.01
N SER A 67 -3.85 -5.71 -5.54
CA SER A 67 -2.79 -4.83 -5.04
C SER A 67 -3.18 -3.35 -5.10
N ALA A 68 -3.84 -2.95 -6.20
CA ALA A 68 -4.36 -1.59 -6.34
C ALA A 68 -5.53 -1.32 -5.37
N ALA A 69 -6.44 -2.27 -5.18
CA ALA A 69 -7.57 -2.16 -4.26
C ALA A 69 -7.11 -1.95 -2.82
N VAL A 70 -6.10 -2.69 -2.37
CA VAL A 70 -5.49 -2.50 -1.03
C VAL A 70 -4.89 -1.09 -0.92
N ALA A 71 -4.11 -0.65 -1.90
CA ALA A 71 -3.53 0.70 -1.87
C ALA A 71 -4.61 1.81 -1.86
N LEU A 72 -5.72 1.62 -2.56
CA LEU A 72 -6.86 2.55 -2.55
C LEU A 72 -7.65 2.52 -1.24
N ALA A 73 -7.73 1.35 -0.59
CA ALA A 73 -8.33 1.19 0.75
C ALA A 73 -7.49 1.86 1.86
N ASP A 74 -6.17 1.95 1.66
CA ASP A 74 -5.22 2.57 2.59
C ASP A 74 -4.84 4.01 2.19
N SER A 75 -5.53 4.60 1.21
CA SER A 75 -5.24 5.96 0.74
C SER A 75 -5.32 6.99 1.88
N GLU A 76 -4.41 7.96 1.84
CA GLU A 76 -4.39 9.13 2.73
C GLU A 76 -5.23 10.30 2.19
N ASP A 77 -5.89 10.13 1.04
CA ASP A 77 -6.74 11.17 0.45
C ASP A 77 -8.05 11.35 1.23
N CYS A 78 -8.10 12.43 2.01
CA CYS A 78 -9.24 12.82 2.83
C CYS A 78 -10.18 13.83 2.16
N THR A 79 -10.12 13.99 0.83
CA THR A 79 -11.17 14.69 0.07
C THR A 79 -12.47 13.87 0.07
N ALA A 80 -13.61 14.49 -0.27
CA ALA A 80 -14.88 13.77 -0.33
C ALA A 80 -14.84 12.58 -1.31
N THR A 81 -14.16 12.76 -2.45
CA THR A 81 -13.94 11.71 -3.46
C THR A 81 -12.97 10.64 -2.98
N GLY A 82 -11.90 11.03 -2.27
CA GLY A 82 -10.93 10.12 -1.67
C GLY A 82 -11.55 9.23 -0.60
N ILE A 83 -12.35 9.82 0.30
CA ILE A 83 -13.10 9.12 1.35
C ILE A 83 -14.06 8.09 0.75
N GLU A 84 -14.81 8.46 -0.29
CA GLU A 84 -15.76 7.55 -0.92
C GLU A 84 -15.04 6.37 -1.61
N THR A 85 -13.94 6.67 -2.30
CA THR A 85 -13.09 5.64 -2.91
C THR A 85 -12.53 4.70 -1.84
N LYS A 86 -11.96 5.25 -0.77
CA LYS A 86 -11.41 4.50 0.37
C LYS A 86 -12.46 3.59 1.00
N ARG A 87 -13.66 4.13 1.28
CA ARG A 87 -14.79 3.37 1.82
C ARG A 87 -15.17 2.20 0.93
N ARG A 88 -15.29 2.43 -0.38
CA ARG A 88 -15.67 1.40 -1.35
C ARG A 88 -14.66 0.26 -1.37
N PHE A 89 -13.37 0.56 -1.33
CA PHE A 89 -12.32 -0.47 -1.33
C PHE A 89 -12.10 -1.15 0.02
N LYS A 90 -12.16 -0.44 1.16
CA LYS A 90 -12.15 -1.07 2.49
C LYS A 90 -13.26 -2.11 2.63
N ARG A 91 -14.47 -1.78 2.17
CA ARG A 91 -15.61 -2.71 2.18
C ARG A 91 -15.35 -3.97 1.34
N LEU A 92 -14.60 -3.82 0.26
CA LEU A 92 -14.27 -4.90 -0.68
C LEU A 92 -13.15 -5.83 -0.13
N VAL A 93 -12.17 -5.26 0.55
CA VAL A 93 -10.92 -5.91 1.02
C VAL A 93 -11.03 -6.45 2.45
N GLU A 94 -11.56 -5.66 3.38
CA GLU A 94 -11.53 -5.98 4.82
C GLU A 94 -12.75 -6.79 5.28
N HIS A 95 -13.82 -6.83 4.46
CA HIS A 95 -15.07 -7.51 4.79
C HIS A 95 -15.67 -7.07 6.14
N ALA A 96 -15.34 -5.86 6.60
CA ALA A 96 -15.80 -5.29 7.86
C ALA A 96 -17.18 -4.62 7.73
N LYS A 97 -17.81 -4.33 8.89
CA LYS A 97 -19.07 -3.59 8.94
C LYS A 97 -18.85 -2.13 8.51
N GLU A 98 -19.87 -1.52 7.92
CA GLU A 98 -19.83 -0.13 7.44
C GLU A 98 -19.54 0.87 8.57
N GLU A 99 -20.03 0.61 9.77
CA GLU A 99 -19.75 1.41 10.98
C GLU A 99 -18.25 1.42 11.30
N THR A 100 -17.61 0.25 11.34
CA THR A 100 -16.18 0.09 11.60
C THR A 100 -15.32 0.78 10.54
N ILE A 101 -15.66 0.59 9.26
CA ILE A 101 -14.96 1.24 8.14
C ILE A 101 -15.07 2.77 8.23
N THR A 102 -16.24 3.28 8.61
CA THR A 102 -16.46 4.72 8.73
C THR A 102 -15.70 5.31 9.90
N GLU A 103 -15.64 4.62 11.04
CA GLU A 103 -14.85 5.02 12.20
C GLU A 103 -13.35 5.06 11.88
N GLU A 104 -12.82 4.04 11.21
CA GLU A 104 -11.42 3.99 10.77
C GLU A 104 -11.08 5.15 9.82
N ILE A 105 -11.90 5.39 8.80
CA ILE A 105 -11.67 6.49 7.84
C ILE A 105 -11.68 7.85 8.55
N ASN A 106 -12.62 8.05 9.48
CA ASN A 106 -12.70 9.29 10.25
C ASN A 106 -11.46 9.48 11.13
N SER A 107 -10.99 8.42 11.80
CA SER A 107 -9.78 8.42 12.62
C SER A 107 -8.52 8.75 11.79
N ASP A 108 -8.35 8.07 10.65
CA ASP A 108 -7.22 8.27 9.75
C ASP A 108 -7.15 9.73 9.26
N CYS A 109 -8.28 10.28 8.82
CA CYS A 109 -8.34 11.63 8.29
C CYS A 109 -8.20 12.72 9.36
N GLN A 110 -8.60 12.45 10.60
CA GLN A 110 -8.33 13.36 11.71
C GLN A 110 -6.85 13.36 12.08
N THR A 111 -6.22 12.18 12.14
CA THR A 111 -4.80 12.02 12.43
C THR A 111 -3.92 12.66 11.35
N GLY A 112 -4.24 12.47 10.06
CA GLY A 112 -3.53 13.09 8.95
C GLY A 112 -3.62 14.63 8.95
N LYS A 113 -4.77 15.18 9.38
CA LYS A 113 -4.93 16.63 9.57
C LYS A 113 -4.06 17.17 10.70
N GLN A 114 -3.85 16.40 11.76
CA GLN A 114 -3.00 16.79 12.88
C GLN A 114 -1.51 16.74 12.52
N LEU A 115 -1.06 15.70 11.80
CA LEU A 115 0.31 15.57 11.30
C LEU A 115 0.67 16.68 10.31
N SER A 116 -0.20 16.96 9.33
CA SER A 116 0.02 18.04 8.36
C SER A 116 0.09 19.44 9.00
N LEU A 117 -0.61 19.66 10.12
CA LEU A 117 -0.49 20.89 10.91
C LEU A 117 0.85 21.00 11.65
N LEU A 118 1.32 19.89 12.24
CA LEU A 118 2.61 19.84 12.91
C LEU A 118 3.77 20.06 11.94
N GLU A 119 3.74 19.45 10.76
CA GLU A 119 4.74 19.68 9.71
C GLU A 119 4.77 21.14 9.24
N LYS A 120 3.60 21.76 9.05
CA LYS A 120 3.51 23.19 8.71
C LYS A 120 4.09 24.08 9.79
N TRP A 121 3.88 23.74 11.07
CA TRP A 121 4.44 24.49 12.19
C TRP A 121 5.96 24.35 12.26
N ASN A 122 6.49 23.14 12.06
CA ASN A 122 7.93 22.87 12.09
C ASN A 122 8.66 23.60 10.94
N ARG A 123 8.07 23.68 9.74
CA ARG A 123 8.61 24.46 8.61
C ARG A 123 8.58 25.98 8.81
N LYS A 124 7.72 26.50 9.69
CA LYS A 124 7.58 27.95 9.90
C LYS A 124 8.54 28.47 11.00
N ASN A 125 8.99 27.58 11.89
CA ASN A 125 9.79 27.92 13.06
C ASN A 125 11.21 27.34 13.04
N GLY A 126 11.60 26.61 12.00
CA GLY A 126 12.97 26.18 11.71
C GLY A 126 13.51 26.92 10.50
#